data_AF-A0A2N2VWV6-F1
#
_entry.id   AF-A0A2N2VWV6-F1
#
_cell.length_a   1.000
_cell.length_b   1.000
_cell.length_c   1.000
_cell.angle_alpha   90.00
_cell.angle_beta   90.00
_cell.angle_gamma   90.00
#
_symmetry.space_group_name_H-M   'P 1'
#
loop_
_entity.id
_entity.type
_entity.pdbx_description
1 polymer ?
#
loop_
_entity_poly.entity_id
_entity_poly.type
_entity_poly.pdbx_seq_one_letter_code
_entity_poly.pdbx_strand_id
1 'polypeptide(L)'
;LYVAAYNFFPVFSVVRESSLALGASASVLAIVVAIAFYVPEYTVHMLFLGKMKIKYIAIFTVVIDLLMLNSGNAGGHIAHLGGALWGFAYAKMLPGFDPTRIFNIFSGRKSVFSKTGRKTRFKVHHGGKPLTDDEFNRQKVLRQQKIDAILEKISRSGYDSLTKEEKALLFSSSQKKT
;
A
#
# COMPACT_ATOMS: atom_id res chain seq x y z
N LEU A 1 -11.77 16.57 -15.05
CA LEU A 1 -13.03 15.97 -15.58
C LEU A 1 -14.25 16.82 -15.26
N TYR A 2 -14.52 17.17 -13.98
CA TYR A 2 -15.62 18.07 -13.57
C TYR A 2 -15.76 19.32 -14.47
N VAL A 3 -14.70 20.13 -14.59
CA VAL A 3 -14.74 21.37 -15.37
C VAL A 3 -15.11 21.09 -16.83
N ALA A 4 -14.51 20.08 -17.45
CA ALA A 4 -14.84 19.69 -18.81
C ALA A 4 -16.32 19.27 -18.93
N ALA A 5 -16.81 18.43 -18.03
CA ALA A 5 -18.20 17.95 -18.08
C ALA A 5 -19.21 19.11 -18.01
N TYR A 6 -19.02 20.07 -17.10
CA TYR A 6 -19.91 21.21 -16.93
C TYR A 6 -19.89 22.19 -18.11
N ASN A 7 -18.80 22.23 -18.87
CA ASN A 7 -18.66 23.10 -20.04
C ASN A 7 -19.15 22.44 -21.34
N PHE A 8 -18.95 21.12 -21.50
CA PHE A 8 -19.28 20.43 -22.75
C PHE A 8 -20.67 19.80 -22.78
N PHE A 9 -21.24 19.36 -21.65
CA PHE A 9 -22.55 18.71 -21.65
C PHE A 9 -23.67 19.70 -21.33
N PRO A 10 -24.67 19.89 -22.22
CA PRO A 10 -25.77 20.85 -22.02
C PRO A 10 -26.62 20.59 -20.77
N VAL A 11 -26.69 19.34 -20.30
CA VAL A 11 -27.45 18.95 -19.10
C VAL A 11 -27.02 19.72 -17.84
N PHE A 12 -25.77 20.20 -17.79
CA PHE A 12 -25.26 20.99 -16.66
C PHE A 12 -25.44 22.50 -16.82
N SER A 13 -25.93 22.99 -17.96
CA SER A 13 -26.04 24.44 -18.23
C SER A 13 -26.84 25.19 -17.17
N VAL A 14 -27.95 24.60 -16.71
CA VAL A 14 -28.89 25.20 -15.73
C VAL A 14 -28.27 25.37 -14.35
N VAL A 15 -27.33 24.50 -13.97
CA VAL A 15 -26.70 24.49 -12.64
C VAL A 15 -25.26 24.99 -12.65
N ARG A 16 -24.70 25.29 -13.83
CA ARG A 16 -23.28 25.59 -14.04
C ARG A 16 -22.81 26.77 -13.21
N GLU A 17 -23.56 27.87 -13.22
CA GLU A 17 -23.15 29.12 -12.57
C GLU A 17 -23.12 29.03 -11.04
N SER A 18 -23.96 28.18 -10.46
CA SER A 18 -24.01 27.94 -9.01
C SER A 18 -23.21 26.72 -8.57
N SER A 19 -22.51 26.02 -9.47
CA SER A 19 -21.88 24.75 -9.16
C SER A 19 -20.51 24.91 -8.52
N LEU A 20 -20.27 24.20 -7.41
CA LEU A 20 -19.02 24.24 -6.66
C LEU A 20 -18.30 22.90 -6.71
N ALA A 21 -17.02 22.92 -7.08
CA ALA A 21 -16.12 21.76 -6.96
C ALA A 21 -15.35 21.82 -5.63
N LEU A 22 -15.99 21.35 -4.57
CA LEU A 22 -15.44 21.39 -3.22
C LEU A 22 -15.22 19.98 -2.68
N GLY A 23 -13.99 19.69 -2.22
CA GLY A 23 -13.65 18.43 -1.55
C GLY A 23 -12.31 17.83 -2.01
N ALA A 24 -11.65 17.14 -1.08
CA ALA A 24 -10.38 16.43 -1.35
C ALA A 24 -10.59 14.98 -1.83
N SER A 25 -11.82 14.48 -1.82
CA SER A 25 -12.18 13.07 -2.05
C SER A 25 -11.77 12.56 -3.43
N ALA A 26 -11.83 13.40 -4.47
CA ALA A 26 -11.34 13.03 -5.80
C ALA A 26 -9.84 12.68 -5.81
N SER A 27 -9.03 13.43 -5.07
CA SER A 27 -7.59 13.16 -4.91
C SER A 27 -7.34 11.89 -4.10
N VAL A 28 -8.14 11.65 -3.06
CA VAL A 28 -8.08 10.40 -2.29
C VAL A 28 -8.37 9.20 -3.19
N LEU A 29 -9.44 9.27 -3.99
CA LEU A 29 -9.78 8.21 -4.94
C LEU A 29 -8.68 8.00 -5.98
N ALA A 30 -8.04 9.08 -6.46
CA ALA A 30 -6.89 8.97 -7.36
C ALA A 30 -5.75 8.14 -6.75
N ILE A 31 -5.41 8.38 -5.48
CA ILE A 31 -4.38 7.62 -4.76
C ILE A 31 -4.80 6.15 -4.61
N VAL A 32 -6.03 5.90 -4.17
CA VAL A 32 -6.56 4.54 -3.99
C VAL A 32 -6.50 3.76 -5.30
N VAL A 33 -6.96 4.35 -6.41
CA VAL A 33 -6.94 3.73 -7.73
C VAL A 33 -5.51 3.53 -8.22
N ALA A 34 -4.61 4.50 -8.02
CA ALA A 34 -3.21 4.35 -8.39
C ALA A 34 -2.56 3.15 -7.69
N ILE A 35 -2.76 3.00 -6.38
CA ILE A 35 -2.23 1.87 -5.62
C ILE A 35 -2.89 0.56 -6.07
N ALA A 36 -4.21 0.55 -6.30
CA ALA A 36 -4.93 -0.63 -6.76
C ALA A 36 -4.45 -1.14 -8.13
N PHE A 37 -4.01 -0.27 -9.03
CA PHE A 37 -3.39 -0.68 -10.30
C PHE A 37 -1.92 -1.03 -10.17
N TYR A 38 -1.18 -0.35 -9.30
CA TYR A 38 0.27 -0.55 -9.15
C TYR A 38 0.61 -1.81 -8.32
N VAL A 39 -0.12 -2.05 -7.23
CA VAL A 39 0.03 -3.20 -6.33
C VAL A 39 -1.35 -3.78 -5.97
N PRO A 40 -2.04 -4.45 -6.90
CA PRO A 40 -3.44 -4.88 -6.73
C PRO A 40 -3.67 -5.82 -5.54
N GLU A 41 -2.63 -6.58 -5.15
CA GLU A 41 -2.69 -7.56 -4.07
C GLU A 41 -2.34 -6.96 -2.70
N TYR A 42 -2.06 -5.65 -2.63
CA TYR A 42 -1.81 -4.97 -1.36
C TYR A 42 -3.04 -5.07 -0.44
N THR A 43 -2.80 -5.53 0.78
CA THR A 43 -3.86 -5.81 1.75
C THR A 43 -3.92 -4.72 2.80
N VAL A 44 -5.10 -4.11 2.92
CA VAL A 44 -5.41 -3.08 3.92
C VAL A 44 -6.24 -3.71 5.03
N HIS A 45 -5.97 -3.33 6.28
CA HIS A 45 -6.78 -3.76 7.41
C HIS A 45 -7.89 -2.74 7.68
N MET A 46 -9.13 -3.14 7.42
CA MET A 46 -10.31 -2.33 7.67
C MET A 46 -10.82 -2.59 9.08
N LEU A 47 -11.16 -1.52 9.81
CA LEU A 47 -11.54 -1.58 11.23
C LEU A 47 -12.66 -2.60 11.54
N PHE A 48 -13.64 -2.75 10.64
CA PHE A 48 -14.80 -3.64 10.83
C PHE A 48 -14.85 -4.85 9.89
N LEU A 49 -14.12 -4.81 8.76
CA LEU A 49 -14.20 -5.83 7.70
C LEU A 49 -12.94 -6.71 7.64
N GLY A 50 -11.94 -6.44 8.48
CA GLY A 50 -10.68 -7.18 8.51
C GLY A 50 -9.80 -6.90 7.29
N LYS A 51 -9.00 -7.91 6.92
CA LYS A 51 -8.02 -7.80 5.82
C LYS A 51 -8.72 -7.84 4.46
N MET A 52 -8.57 -6.79 3.66
CA MET A 52 -9.11 -6.73 2.30
C MET A 52 -8.09 -6.18 1.31
N LYS A 53 -8.08 -6.71 0.08
CA LYS A 53 -7.22 -6.20 -1.00
C LYS A 53 -7.70 -4.83 -1.45
N ILE A 54 -6.78 -3.90 -1.65
CA ILE A 54 -7.11 -2.51 -2.04
C ILE A 54 -7.84 -2.42 -3.38
N LYS A 55 -7.66 -3.38 -4.28
CA LYS A 55 -8.39 -3.45 -5.55
C LYS A 55 -9.90 -3.54 -5.37
N TYR A 56 -10.39 -4.23 -4.33
CA TYR A 56 -11.82 -4.34 -4.07
C TYR A 56 -12.40 -3.03 -3.57
N ILE A 57 -11.65 -2.29 -2.75
CA ILE A 57 -12.02 -0.94 -2.30
C ILE A 57 -12.13 -0.01 -3.51
N ALA A 58 -11.12 -0.01 -4.39
CA ALA A 58 -11.13 0.82 -5.60
C ALA A 58 -12.31 0.51 -6.52
N ILE A 59 -12.54 -0.77 -6.83
CA ILE A 59 -13.66 -1.20 -7.69
C ILE A 59 -15.00 -0.79 -7.07
N PHE A 60 -15.20 -1.09 -5.78
CA PHE A 60 -16.44 -0.77 -5.08
C PHE A 60 -16.73 0.74 -5.16
N THR A 61 -15.77 1.59 -4.81
CA THR A 61 -15.97 3.06 -4.83
C THR A 61 -16.28 3.57 -6.23
N VAL A 62 -15.54 3.13 -7.26
CA VAL A 62 -15.77 3.57 -8.64
C VAL A 62 -17.14 3.10 -9.16
N VAL A 63 -17.56 1.87 -8.84
CA VAL A 63 -18.89 1.36 -9.22
C VAL A 63 -19.99 2.16 -8.55
N ILE A 64 -19.87 2.45 -7.25
CA ILE A 64 -20.85 3.27 -6.54
C ILE A 64 -20.92 4.70 -7.12
N ASP A 65 -19.78 5.32 -7.43
CA ASP A 65 -19.76 6.64 -8.07
C ASP A 65 -20.48 6.63 -9.42
N LEU A 66 -20.29 5.58 -10.25
CA LEU A 66 -20.99 5.43 -11.52
C LEU A 66 -22.50 5.30 -11.34
N LEU A 67 -22.95 4.49 -10.38
CA LEU A 67 -24.38 4.30 -10.11
C LEU A 67 -25.04 5.56 -9.54
N MET A 68 -24.28 6.38 -8.81
CA MET A 68 -24.75 7.62 -8.18
C MET A 68 -24.62 8.85 -9.09
N LEU A 69 -24.17 8.70 -10.35
CA LEU A 69 -24.04 9.83 -11.29
C LEU A 69 -25.34 10.61 -11.50
N ASN A 70 -26.49 9.93 -11.49
CA ASN A 70 -27.81 10.57 -11.66
C ASN A 70 -28.42 11.08 -10.35
N SER A 71 -27.66 11.08 -9.25
CA SER A 71 -28.11 11.59 -7.95
C SER A 71 -27.93 13.12 -7.86
N GLY A 72 -28.37 13.71 -6.75
CA GLY A 72 -28.28 15.16 -6.50
C GLY A 72 -26.85 15.75 -6.48
N ASN A 73 -25.80 14.92 -6.55
CA ASN A 73 -24.40 15.36 -6.57
C ASN A 73 -23.61 14.80 -7.78
N ALA A 74 -24.19 14.87 -8.98
CA ALA A 74 -23.53 14.44 -10.21
C ALA A 74 -22.11 15.02 -10.37
N GLY A 75 -21.91 16.30 -10.02
CA GLY A 75 -20.61 16.95 -10.10
C GLY A 75 -19.53 16.31 -9.23
N GLY A 76 -19.84 15.95 -7.98
CA GLY A 76 -18.92 15.24 -7.09
C GLY A 76 -18.50 13.88 -7.64
N HIS A 77 -19.45 13.09 -8.13
CA HIS A 77 -19.16 11.78 -8.72
C HIS A 77 -18.32 11.91 -10.01
N ILE A 78 -18.59 12.91 -10.86
CA ILE A 78 -17.75 13.19 -12.04
C ILE A 78 -16.34 13.62 -11.61
N ALA A 79 -16.19 14.39 -10.54
CA ALA A 79 -14.88 14.74 -10.00
C ALA A 79 -14.12 13.49 -9.53
N HIS A 80 -14.79 12.58 -8.81
CA HIS A 80 -14.23 11.29 -8.40
C HIS A 80 -13.78 10.45 -9.59
N LEU A 81 -14.60 10.30 -10.64
CA LEU A 81 -14.22 9.58 -11.86
C LEU A 81 -13.00 10.21 -12.53
N GLY A 82 -12.87 11.53 -12.48
CA GLY A 82 -11.66 12.23 -12.91
C GLY A 82 -10.42 11.85 -12.09
N GLY A 83 -10.58 11.76 -10.77
CA GLY A 83 -9.54 11.27 -9.87
C GLY A 83 -9.16 9.82 -10.16
N ALA A 84 -10.13 8.92 -10.31
CA ALA A 84 -9.91 7.52 -10.67
C ALA A 84 -9.15 7.38 -11.99
N LEU A 85 -9.57 8.12 -13.02
CA LEU A 85 -8.89 8.14 -14.32
C LEU A 85 -7.43 8.62 -14.18
N TRP A 86 -7.21 9.69 -13.42
CA TRP A 86 -5.85 10.19 -13.17
C TRP A 86 -4.99 9.18 -12.40
N GLY A 87 -5.55 8.54 -11.37
CA GLY A 87 -4.87 7.49 -10.59
C GLY A 87 -4.43 6.32 -11.47
N PHE A 88 -5.32 5.85 -12.35
CA PHE A 88 -5.00 4.82 -13.33
C PHE A 88 -3.88 5.25 -14.29
N ALA A 89 -4.00 6.44 -14.89
CA ALA A 89 -3.00 6.97 -15.81
C ALA A 89 -1.64 7.11 -15.13
N TYR A 90 -1.61 7.63 -13.90
CA TYR A 90 -0.41 7.78 -13.10
C TYR A 90 0.24 6.43 -12.79
N ALA A 91 -0.54 5.42 -12.38
CA ALA A 91 -0.04 4.07 -12.13
C ALA A 91 0.60 3.44 -13.37
N LYS A 92 0.03 3.69 -14.56
CA LYS A 92 0.60 3.24 -15.84
C LYS A 92 1.88 3.98 -16.21
N MET A 93 2.02 5.24 -15.81
CA MET A 93 3.17 6.07 -16.13
C MET A 93 4.39 5.78 -15.23
N LEU A 94 4.17 5.38 -13.97
CA LEU A 94 5.21 5.14 -12.95
C LEU A 94 6.41 4.27 -13.39
N PRO A 95 6.28 3.18 -14.18
CA PRO A 95 7.43 2.38 -14.60
C PRO A 95 8.45 3.13 -15.47
N GLY A 96 8.01 4.18 -16.17
CA GLY A 96 8.85 4.96 -17.09
C GLY A 96 9.02 6.44 -16.69
N PHE A 97 8.37 6.87 -15.62
CA PHE A 97 8.33 8.26 -15.19
C PHE A 97 8.78 8.42 -13.75
N ASP A 98 9.71 9.35 -13.54
CA ASP A 98 10.17 9.75 -12.23
C ASP A 98 9.33 10.93 -11.72
N PRO A 99 8.47 10.73 -10.70
CA PRO A 99 7.60 11.79 -10.16
C PRO A 99 8.37 12.94 -9.53
N THR A 100 9.63 12.72 -9.12
CA THR A 100 10.45 13.78 -8.50
C THR A 100 10.78 14.91 -9.48
N ARG A 101 10.70 14.64 -10.80
CA ARG A 101 10.91 15.66 -11.84
C ARG A 101 9.91 16.80 -11.78
N ILE A 102 8.68 16.56 -11.32
CA ILE A 102 7.68 17.62 -11.13
C ILE A 102 8.17 18.65 -10.10
N PHE A 103 8.76 18.21 -9.00
CA PHE A 103 9.29 19.11 -7.96
C PHE A 103 10.51 19.92 -8.43
N ASN A 104 11.24 19.44 -9.44
CA ASN A 104 12.35 20.18 -10.05
C ASN A 104 11.85 21.37 -10.90
N ILE A 105 10.63 21.31 -11.42
CA ILE A 105 10.02 22.40 -12.20
C ILE A 105 9.57 23.53 -11.28
N PHE A 106 9.00 23.21 -10.11
CA PHE A 106 8.48 24.20 -9.17
C PHE A 106 9.54 24.82 -8.24
N SER A 107 10.70 24.18 -8.08
CA SER A 107 11.69 24.61 -7.08
C SER A 107 12.63 25.73 -7.54
N GLY A 108 12.65 26.13 -8.83
CA GLY A 108 13.47 27.23 -9.38
C GLY A 108 14.99 27.10 -9.16
N ARG A 109 15.41 26.07 -8.42
CA ARG A 109 16.76 25.75 -8.03
C ARG A 109 17.06 24.42 -8.68
N LYS A 110 18.15 24.37 -9.47
CA LYS A 110 18.78 23.10 -9.82
C LYS A 110 18.94 22.34 -8.50
N SER A 111 18.20 21.26 -8.31
CA SER A 111 18.20 20.50 -7.06
C SER A 111 19.64 20.16 -6.69
N VAL A 112 20.15 20.84 -5.65
CA VAL A 112 21.43 20.52 -4.99
C VAL A 112 21.23 19.35 -4.01
N PHE A 113 20.00 18.83 -3.88
CA PHE A 113 19.72 17.62 -3.13
C PHE A 113 20.02 16.37 -3.95
N SER A 114 21.33 16.16 -4.01
CA SER A 114 22.04 14.91 -3.75
C SER A 114 21.81 13.72 -4.70
N LYS A 115 22.74 13.63 -5.65
CA LYS A 115 23.30 12.35 -6.10
C LYS A 115 24.15 11.70 -4.98
N THR A 116 23.57 11.46 -3.81
CA THR A 116 24.17 10.58 -2.79
C THR A 116 23.15 9.62 -2.21
N GLY A 117 22.22 9.15 -3.04
CA GLY A 117 21.62 7.85 -2.81
C GLY A 117 22.67 6.77 -3.05
N ARG A 118 23.49 6.46 -2.04
CA ARG A 118 24.20 5.18 -1.96
C ARG A 118 23.15 4.13 -2.29
N LYS A 119 23.22 3.52 -3.48
CA LYS A 119 22.36 2.40 -3.83
C LYS A 119 22.64 1.35 -2.78
N THR A 120 21.85 1.30 -1.72
CA THR A 120 21.77 0.13 -0.87
C THR A 120 21.29 -0.94 -1.82
N ARG A 121 22.23 -1.74 -2.32
CA ARG A 121 21.91 -2.99 -2.97
C ARG A 121 21.24 -3.80 -1.88
N PHE A 122 19.93 -3.64 -1.74
CA PHE A 122 19.13 -4.55 -0.95
C PHE A 122 19.39 -5.91 -1.60
N LYS A 123 20.08 -6.78 -0.86
CA LYS A 123 20.24 -8.16 -1.25
C LYS A 123 18.85 -8.76 -1.11
N VAL A 124 18.04 -8.64 -2.16
CA VAL A 124 16.73 -9.26 -2.23
C VAL A 124 17.00 -10.75 -2.23
N HIS A 125 16.81 -11.38 -1.08
CA HIS A 125 16.72 -12.82 -1.01
C HIS A 125 15.45 -13.19 -1.78
N HIS A 126 15.59 -13.60 -3.04
CA HIS A 126 14.55 -14.35 -3.76
C HIS A 126 14.45 -15.74 -3.12
N GLY A 127 13.96 -15.76 -1.88
CA GLY A 127 13.85 -16.96 -1.05
C GLY A 127 12.43 -17.46 -1.04
N GLY A 128 12.06 -18.25 -2.05
CA GLY A 128 10.88 -19.10 -2.05
C GLY A 128 9.51 -18.40 -2.07
N LYS A 129 8.47 -19.22 -2.28
CA LYS A 129 7.07 -18.81 -2.16
C LYS A 129 6.85 -18.24 -0.74
N PRO A 130 6.17 -17.09 -0.58
CA PRO A 130 5.81 -16.59 0.75
C PRO A 130 5.02 -17.67 1.50
N LEU A 131 5.46 -17.98 2.72
CA LEU A 131 4.79 -18.95 3.59
C LEU A 131 3.35 -18.50 3.80
N THR A 132 2.43 -19.46 3.77
CA THR A 132 1.06 -19.21 4.22
C THR A 132 1.03 -18.93 5.72
N ASP A 133 0.00 -18.22 6.21
CA ASP A 133 -0.15 -17.89 7.63
C ASP A 133 -0.10 -19.18 8.50
N ASP A 134 -0.69 -20.27 8.02
CA ASP A 134 -0.68 -21.58 8.70
C ASP A 134 0.71 -22.22 8.76
N GLU A 135 1.46 -22.21 7.65
CA GLU A 135 2.83 -22.73 7.62
C GLU A 135 3.76 -21.92 8.52
N PHE A 136 3.58 -20.59 8.55
CA PHE A 136 4.33 -19.71 9.44
C PHE A 136 4.04 -20.01 10.91
N ASN A 137 2.77 -20.15 11.28
CA ASN A 137 2.35 -20.48 12.64
C ASN A 137 2.88 -21.85 13.07
N ARG A 138 2.81 -22.86 12.19
CA ARG A 138 3.37 -24.19 12.46
C ARG A 138 4.87 -24.15 12.69
N GLN A 139 5.62 -23.43 11.85
CA GLN A 139 7.08 -23.27 12.05
C GLN A 139 7.42 -22.52 13.34
N LYS A 140 6.62 -21.52 13.72
CA LYS A 140 6.78 -20.78 14.97
C LYS A 140 6.59 -21.70 16.18
N VAL A 141 5.55 -22.54 16.19
CA VAL A 141 5.30 -23.52 17.26
C VAL A 141 6.44 -24.53 17.36
N LEU A 142 6.85 -25.14 16.24
CA LEU A 142 7.96 -26.11 16.22
C LEU A 142 9.27 -25.50 16.71
N ARG A 143 9.53 -24.23 16.37
CA ARG A 143 10.70 -23.51 16.87
C ARG A 143 10.62 -23.27 18.37
N GLN A 144 9.45 -22.87 18.87
CA GLN A 144 9.24 -22.64 20.29
C GLN A 144 9.44 -23.92 21.10
N GLN A 145 8.90 -25.05 20.63
CA GLN A 145 9.11 -26.36 21.26
C GLN A 145 10.60 -26.74 21.36
N LYS A 146 11.40 -26.43 20.33
CA LYS A 146 12.86 -26.64 20.39
C LYS A 146 13.54 -25.75 21.41
N ILE A 147 13.10 -24.50 21.53
CA ILE A 147 13.62 -23.58 22.55
C ILE A 147 13.25 -24.09 23.94
N ASP A 148 12.01 -24.51 24.16
CA ASP A 148 11.54 -25.01 25.45
C ASP A 148 12.31 -26.27 25.87
N ALA A 149 12.58 -27.18 24.94
CA ALA A 149 13.43 -28.36 25.19
C ALA A 149 14.88 -27.98 25.56
N ILE A 150 15.44 -26.94 24.93
CA ILE A 150 16.76 -26.41 25.28
C ILE A 150 16.72 -25.81 26.70
N LEU A 151 15.69 -25.05 27.04
CA LEU A 151 15.54 -24.46 28.37
C LEU A 151 15.39 -25.54 29.45
N GLU A 152 14.66 -26.61 29.18
CA GLU A 152 14.54 -27.77 30.08
C GLU A 152 15.90 -28.47 30.28
N LYS A 153 16.67 -28.65 29.21
CA LYS A 153 18.02 -29.23 29.27
C LYS A 153 18.98 -28.36 30.09
N ILE A 154 18.93 -27.03 29.93
CA ILE A 154 19.67 -26.08 30.78
C ILE A 154 19.23 -26.25 32.24
N SER A 155 17.92 -26.35 32.51
CA SER A 155 17.39 -26.50 33.86
C SER A 155 17.86 -27.79 34.56
N ARG A 156 18.08 -28.87 33.81
CA ARG A 156 18.49 -30.17 34.37
C ARG A 156 20.00 -30.32 34.50
N SER A 157 20.76 -29.84 33.52
CA SER A 157 22.17 -30.19 33.35
C SER A 157 23.10 -28.98 33.13
N GLY A 158 22.55 -27.75 33.21
CA GLY A 158 23.31 -26.52 33.04
C GLY A 158 23.58 -26.16 31.57
N TYR A 159 24.05 -24.93 31.35
CA TYR A 159 24.26 -24.35 30.01
C TYR A 159 25.36 -25.05 29.19
N ASP A 160 26.38 -25.60 29.87
CA ASP A 160 27.51 -26.25 29.20
C ASP A 160 27.13 -27.57 28.53
N SER A 161 25.98 -28.15 28.91
CA SER A 161 25.42 -29.37 28.29
C SER A 161 24.88 -29.17 26.87
N LEU A 162 24.77 -27.93 26.39
CA LEU A 162 24.20 -27.61 25.08
C LEU A 162 25.20 -27.82 23.93
N THR A 163 24.70 -28.35 22.81
CA THR A 163 25.47 -28.44 21.57
C THR A 163 25.68 -27.05 20.95
N LYS A 164 26.59 -26.96 19.97
CA LYS A 164 26.85 -25.70 19.26
C LYS A 164 25.60 -25.18 18.55
N GLU A 165 24.79 -26.07 18.00
CA GLU A 165 23.53 -25.75 17.31
C GLU A 165 22.46 -25.24 18.28
N GLU A 166 22.32 -25.89 19.44
CA GLU A 166 21.39 -25.46 20.49
C GLU A 166 21.74 -24.07 21.04
N LYS A 167 23.04 -23.82 21.29
CA LYS A 167 23.54 -22.50 21.72
C LYS A 167 23.26 -21.42 20.66
N ALA A 168 23.52 -21.71 19.39
CA ALA A 168 23.23 -20.79 18.29
C ALA A 168 21.73 -20.47 18.16
N LEU A 169 20.87 -21.48 18.30
CA LEU A 169 19.42 -21.29 18.26
C LEU A 169 18.92 -20.42 19.41
N LEU A 170 19.39 -20.69 20.64
CA LEU A 170 19.06 -19.90 21.83
C LEU A 170 19.50 -18.44 21.67
N PHE A 171 20.73 -18.20 21.22
CA PHE A 171 21.28 -16.87 21.00
C PHE A 171 20.50 -16.08 19.94
N SER A 172 20.20 -16.72 18.80
CA SER A 172 19.41 -16.10 17.74
C SER A 172 18.00 -15.71 18.18
N SER A 173 17.44 -16.44 19.15
CA SER A 173 16.11 -16.17 19.71
C SER A 173 16.15 -15.02 20.72
N SER A 174 17.24 -14.87 21.47
CA SER A 174 17.46 -13.75 22.38
C SER A 174 17.60 -12.41 21.64
N GLN A 175 18.34 -12.37 20.53
CA GLN A 175 18.54 -11.12 19.76
C GLN A 175 17.29 -10.63 19.04
N LYS A 176 16.30 -11.50 18.82
CA LYS A 176 15.08 -11.17 18.07
C LYS A 176 14.02 -10.47 18.91
N LYS A 177 14.23 -10.32 20.22
CA LYS A 177 13.27 -9.79 21.20
C LYS A 177 13.46 -8.29 21.51
N THR A 178 14.34 -7.60 20.78
CA THR A 178 14.55 -6.14 20.79
C THR A 178 14.27 -5.58 19.41
#